data_AF-A0A3E0TNM0-F1
#
_entry.id   AF-A0A3E0TNM0-F1
#
_cell.length_a   1.000
_cell.length_b   1.000
_cell.length_c   1.000
_cell.angle_alpha   90.00
_cell.angle_beta   90.00
_cell.angle_gamma   90.00
#
_symmetry.space_group_name_H-M   'P 1'
#
loop_
_entity.id
_entity.type
_entity.pdbx_description
1 polymer ?
#
loop_
_entity_poly.entity_id
_entity_poly.type
_entity_poly.pdbx_seq_one_letter_code
_entity_poly.pdbx_strand_id
1 'polypeptide(L)'
;MNINFVLIIVVAAALLLSLVWLLIKVSRLKSQAKLLSSQLNALEMLTADLQVNISALDQKNAELSALLNTQTTENEQVSRQLEHRIRNQQQELASLTQKLTLLDEQQPQDKFYHRASKLAAKGASAEEIMAECELPRAEVEMLLAMYKQGDG
;
A
#
# COMPACT_ATOMS: atom_id res chain seq x y z
N MET A 1 -93.07 -23.68 45.00
CA MET A 1 -92.31 -23.25 43.81
C MET A 1 -92.01 -24.49 42.98
N ASN A 2 -92.41 -24.54 41.71
CA ASN A 2 -92.37 -25.76 40.89
C ASN A 2 -90.92 -26.15 40.57
N ILE A 3 -90.55 -27.42 40.77
CA ILE A 3 -89.20 -27.97 40.55
C ILE A 3 -88.62 -27.60 39.16
N ASN A 4 -89.48 -27.55 38.14
CA ASN A 4 -89.12 -27.14 36.77
C ASN A 4 -88.57 -25.70 36.69
N PHE A 5 -89.08 -24.78 37.50
CA PHE A 5 -88.62 -23.39 37.51
C PHE A 5 -87.19 -23.27 38.08
N VAL A 6 -86.89 -24.06 39.12
CA VAL A 6 -85.55 -24.11 39.72
C VAL A 6 -84.52 -24.69 38.74
N LEU A 7 -84.89 -25.74 38.00
CA LEU A 7 -84.02 -26.34 36.99
C LEU A 7 -83.67 -25.37 35.85
N ILE A 8 -84.64 -24.57 35.38
CA ILE A 8 -84.40 -23.56 34.33
C ILE A 8 -83.39 -22.51 34.80
N ILE A 9 -83.49 -22.05 36.05
CA ILE A 9 -82.57 -21.05 36.61
C ILE A 9 -81.15 -21.60 36.71
N VAL A 10 -80.98 -22.85 37.16
CA VAL A 10 -79.66 -23.48 37.29
C VAL A 10 -79.00 -23.66 35.92
N VAL A 11 -79.75 -24.11 34.91
CA VAL A 11 -79.24 -24.26 33.54
C VAL A 11 -78.87 -22.90 32.95
N ALA A 12 -79.72 -21.88 33.13
CA ALA A 12 -79.42 -20.52 32.67
C ALA A 12 -78.15 -19.94 33.33
N ALA A 13 -77.98 -20.15 34.64
CA ALA A 13 -76.79 -19.72 35.36
C ALA A 13 -75.52 -20.44 34.88
N ALA A 14 -75.59 -21.75 34.65
CA ALA A 14 -74.47 -22.52 34.12
C ALA A 14 -74.04 -22.06 32.71
N LEU A 15 -75.01 -21.75 31.84
CA LEU A 15 -74.75 -21.21 30.51
C LEU A 15 -74.09 -19.83 30.56
N LEU A 16 -74.55 -18.95 31.46
CA LEU A 16 -73.95 -17.63 31.65
C LEU A 16 -72.50 -17.73 32.15
N LEU A 17 -72.23 -18.61 33.12
CA LEU A 17 -70.87 -18.83 33.63
C LEU A 17 -69.94 -19.39 32.54
N SER A 18 -70.42 -20.33 31.73
CA SER A 18 -69.68 -20.86 30.59
C SER A 18 -69.35 -19.78 29.56
N LEU A 19 -70.33 -18.93 29.23
CA LEU A 19 -70.14 -17.82 28.29
C LEU A 19 -69.09 -16.82 28.80
N VAL A 20 -69.16 -16.44 30.08
CA VAL A 20 -68.18 -15.55 30.72
C VAL A 20 -66.78 -16.17 30.70
N TRP A 21 -66.66 -17.47 31.00
CA TRP A 21 -65.37 -18.17 30.95
C TRP A 21 -64.77 -18.18 29.54
N LEU A 22 -65.60 -18.40 28.52
CA LEU A 22 -65.20 -18.38 27.12
C LEU A 22 -64.75 -16.98 26.68
N LEU A 23 -65.44 -15.92 27.11
CA LEU A 23 -65.04 -14.53 26.86
C LEU A 23 -63.69 -14.17 27.52
N ILE A 24 -63.42 -14.66 28.73
CA ILE A 24 -62.14 -14.47 29.41
C ILE A 24 -61.01 -15.19 28.65
N LYS A 25 -61.24 -16.43 28.18
CA LYS A 25 -60.26 -17.15 27.34
C LYS A 25 -59.98 -16.40 26.03
N VAL A 26 -61.02 -15.94 25.34
CA VAL A 26 -60.88 -15.19 24.07
C VAL A 26 -60.14 -13.87 24.29
N SER A 27 -60.44 -13.12 25.35
CA SER A 27 -59.74 -11.86 25.65
C SER A 27 -58.27 -12.10 26.02
N ARG A 28 -57.94 -13.15 26.78
CA ARG A 28 -56.55 -13.54 27.06
C ARG A 28 -55.79 -13.95 25.81
N LEU A 29 -56.40 -14.73 24.93
CA LEU A 29 -55.81 -15.12 23.64
C LEU A 29 -55.55 -13.90 22.75
N LYS A 30 -56.50 -12.97 22.67
CA LYS A 30 -56.31 -11.69 21.95
C LYS A 30 -55.16 -10.88 22.53
N SER A 31 -55.02 -10.83 23.85
CA SER A 31 -53.91 -10.14 24.51
C SER A 31 -52.55 -10.79 24.19
N GLN A 32 -52.47 -12.12 24.18
CA GLN A 32 -51.25 -12.84 23.81
C GLN A 32 -50.92 -12.66 22.32
N ALA A 33 -51.93 -12.68 21.44
CA ALA A 33 -51.75 -12.42 20.01
C ALA A 33 -51.20 -11.01 19.75
N LYS A 34 -51.67 -10.00 20.50
CA LYS A 34 -51.16 -8.62 20.40
C LYS A 34 -49.70 -8.48 20.86
N LEU A 35 -49.31 -9.21 21.91
CA LEU A 35 -47.92 -9.24 22.37
C LEU A 35 -47.02 -9.90 21.32
N LEU A 36 -47.45 -11.02 20.75
CA LEU A 36 -46.71 -11.72 19.70
C LEU A 36 -46.57 -10.86 18.44
N SER A 37 -47.64 -10.18 18.01
CA SER A 37 -47.56 -9.25 16.87
C SER A 37 -46.60 -8.09 17.13
N SER A 38 -46.56 -7.57 18.37
CA SER A 38 -45.61 -6.51 18.73
C SER A 38 -44.15 -7.00 18.69
N GLN A 39 -43.88 -8.24 19.10
CA GLN A 39 -42.55 -8.82 19.02
C GLN A 39 -42.13 -9.06 17.56
N LEU A 40 -43.05 -9.52 16.70
CA LEU A 40 -42.80 -9.67 15.28
C LEU A 40 -42.44 -8.34 14.61
N ASN A 41 -43.19 -7.28 14.89
CA ASN A 41 -42.88 -5.95 14.35
C ASN A 41 -41.51 -5.42 14.81
N ALA A 42 -41.12 -5.69 16.06
CA ALA A 42 -39.82 -5.30 16.57
C ALA A 42 -38.67 -6.10 15.91
N LEU A 43 -38.87 -7.39 15.70
CA LEU A 43 -37.94 -8.24 14.98
C LEU A 43 -37.79 -7.78 13.51
N GLU A 44 -38.89 -7.44 12.86
CA GLU A 44 -38.90 -6.93 11.48
C GLU A 44 -38.10 -5.63 11.37
N MET A 45 -38.27 -4.68 12.29
CA MET A 45 -37.46 -3.45 12.32
C MET A 45 -35.97 -3.75 12.51
N LEU A 46 -35.61 -4.68 13.40
CA LEU A 46 -34.21 -5.08 13.58
C LEU A 46 -33.63 -5.69 12.30
N THR A 47 -34.39 -6.55 11.62
CA THR A 47 -33.94 -7.13 10.35
C THR A 47 -33.76 -6.07 9.26
N ALA A 48 -34.63 -5.06 9.21
CA ALA A 48 -34.51 -3.94 8.29
C ALA A 48 -33.25 -3.09 8.59
N ASP A 49 -32.98 -2.79 9.86
CA ASP A 49 -31.79 -2.05 10.27
C ASP A 49 -30.49 -2.81 9.95
N LEU A 50 -30.45 -4.12 10.22
CA LEU A 50 -29.32 -4.97 9.85
C LEU A 50 -29.12 -4.98 8.33
N GLN A 51 -30.19 -5.05 7.54
CA GLN A 51 -30.11 -5.03 6.08
C GLN A 51 -29.52 -3.70 5.56
N VAL A 52 -29.89 -2.57 6.19
CA VAL A 52 -29.31 -1.25 5.86
C VAL A 52 -27.83 -1.22 6.21
N ASN A 53 -27.44 -1.72 7.39
CA ASN A 53 -26.04 -1.76 7.82
C ASN A 53 -25.18 -2.65 6.92
N ILE A 54 -25.69 -3.81 6.49
CA ILE A 54 -25.02 -4.69 5.51
C ILE A 54 -24.81 -3.92 4.21
N SER A 55 -25.85 -3.24 3.71
CA SER A 55 -25.78 -2.48 2.45
C SER A 55 -24.76 -1.32 2.55
N ALA A 56 -24.69 -0.65 3.71
CA ALA A 56 -23.71 0.40 3.97
C ALA A 56 -22.27 -0.14 4.04
N LEU A 57 -22.08 -1.31 4.67
CA LEU A 57 -20.79 -2.00 4.70
C LEU A 57 -20.35 -2.46 3.31
N ASP A 58 -21.26 -3.01 2.52
CA ASP A 58 -20.98 -3.40 1.13
C ASP A 58 -20.58 -2.21 0.27
N GLN A 59 -21.26 -1.08 0.42
CA GLN A 59 -20.89 0.16 -0.26
C GLN A 59 -19.48 0.63 0.16
N LYS A 60 -19.16 0.56 1.46
CA LYS A 60 -17.82 0.93 1.96
C LYS A 60 -16.73 -0.01 1.48
N ASN A 61 -17.01 -1.30 1.44
CA ASN A 61 -16.08 -2.30 0.88
C ASN A 61 -15.85 -2.07 -0.61
N ALA A 62 -16.89 -1.77 -1.38
CA ALA A 62 -16.78 -1.46 -2.80
C ALA A 62 -15.96 -0.17 -3.04
N GLU A 63 -16.21 0.89 -2.26
CA GLU A 63 -15.46 2.15 -2.30
C GLU A 63 -13.98 1.92 -1.98
N LEU A 64 -13.67 1.19 -0.90
CA LEU A 64 -12.31 0.88 -0.50
C LEU A 64 -11.59 0.02 -1.56
N SER A 65 -12.29 -0.96 -2.13
CA SER A 65 -11.74 -1.82 -3.18
C SER A 65 -11.42 -1.01 -4.45
N ALA A 66 -12.28 -0.07 -4.83
CA ALA A 66 -12.03 0.83 -5.95
C ALA A 66 -10.83 1.74 -5.71
N LEU A 67 -10.70 2.29 -4.50
CA LEU A 67 -9.56 3.13 -4.11
C LEU A 67 -8.24 2.35 -4.15
N LEU A 68 -8.22 1.16 -3.56
CA LEU A 68 -7.03 0.30 -3.54
C LEU A 68 -6.60 -0.12 -4.95
N ASN A 69 -7.56 -0.46 -5.81
CA ASN A 69 -7.27 -0.78 -7.20
C ASN A 69 -6.65 0.43 -7.92
N THR A 70 -7.21 1.62 -7.73
CA THR A 70 -6.69 2.86 -8.33
C THR A 70 -5.26 3.13 -7.86
N GLN A 71 -5.01 3.10 -6.55
CA GLN A 71 -3.66 3.29 -5.99
C GLN A 71 -2.66 2.24 -6.47
N THR A 72 -3.10 0.99 -6.59
CA THR A 72 -2.25 -0.09 -7.12
C THR A 72 -1.88 0.18 -8.57
N THR A 73 -2.84 0.56 -9.42
CA THR A 73 -2.58 0.89 -10.82
C THR A 73 -1.67 2.10 -10.98
N GLU A 74 -1.86 3.15 -10.18
CA GLU A 74 -0.99 4.34 -10.18
C GLU A 74 0.43 3.96 -9.76
N ASN A 75 0.59 3.19 -8.69
CA ASN A 75 1.89 2.73 -8.23
C ASN A 75 2.59 1.83 -9.27
N GLU A 76 1.86 0.93 -9.92
CA GLU A 76 2.41 0.11 -11.01
C GLU A 76 2.88 0.97 -12.18
N GLN A 77 2.12 2.00 -12.56
CA GLN A 77 2.51 2.94 -13.62
C GLN A 77 3.77 3.72 -13.24
N VAL A 78 3.83 4.26 -12.02
CA VAL A 78 5.00 4.97 -11.50
C VAL A 78 6.20 4.04 -11.47
N SER A 79 6.06 2.80 -10.99
CA SER A 79 7.13 1.80 -10.96
C SER A 79 7.66 1.53 -12.36
N ARG A 80 6.79 1.28 -13.34
CA ARG A 80 7.19 1.06 -14.74
C ARG A 80 7.92 2.26 -15.34
N GLN A 81 7.47 3.48 -15.03
CA GLN A 81 8.13 4.70 -15.50
C GLN A 81 9.52 4.85 -14.88
N LEU A 82 9.66 4.58 -13.58
CA LEU A 82 10.94 4.61 -12.89
C LEU A 82 11.89 3.55 -13.43
N GLU A 83 11.43 2.32 -13.66
CA GLU A 83 12.21 1.26 -14.29
C GLU A 83 12.74 1.67 -15.66
N HIS A 84 11.91 2.32 -16.48
CA HIS A 84 12.35 2.83 -17.79
C HIS A 84 13.41 3.93 -17.65
N ARG A 85 13.23 4.88 -16.71
CA ARG A 85 14.21 5.94 -16.46
C ARG A 85 15.54 5.37 -15.98
N ILE A 86 15.51 4.42 -15.05
CA ILE A 86 16.70 3.74 -14.54
C ILE A 86 17.41 3.00 -15.67
N ARG A 87 16.68 2.27 -16.52
CA ARG A 87 17.27 1.58 -17.67
C ARG A 87 17.94 2.54 -18.64
N ASN A 88 17.31 3.67 -18.96
CA ASN A 88 17.91 4.69 -19.82
C ASN A 88 19.19 5.27 -19.20
N GLN A 89 19.16 5.60 -17.91
CA GLN A 89 20.34 6.10 -17.20
C GLN A 89 21.46 5.07 -17.16
N GLN A 90 21.15 3.78 -16.97
CA GLN A 90 22.14 2.70 -17.03
C GLN A 90 22.77 2.59 -18.42
N GLN A 91 21.98 2.73 -19.49
CA GLN A 91 22.50 2.74 -20.86
C GLN A 91 23.41 3.95 -21.13
N GLU A 92 23.01 5.13 -20.65
CA GLU A 92 23.82 6.35 -20.78
C GLU A 92 25.13 6.24 -20.00
N LEU A 93 25.09 5.72 -18.77
CA LEU A 93 26.28 5.43 -17.97
C LEU A 93 27.18 4.42 -18.68
N ALA A 94 26.63 3.33 -19.22
CA ALA A 94 27.42 2.35 -19.97
C ALA A 94 28.10 2.98 -21.21
N SER A 95 27.39 3.85 -21.93
CA SER A 95 27.94 4.60 -23.06
C SER A 95 29.06 5.55 -22.63
N LEU A 96 28.87 6.28 -21.53
CA LEU A 96 29.89 7.16 -20.96
C LEU A 96 31.12 6.38 -20.52
N THR A 97 30.94 5.26 -19.81
CA THR A 97 32.05 4.38 -19.42
C THR A 97 32.80 3.89 -20.65
N GLN A 98 32.10 3.43 -21.70
CA GLN A 98 32.75 3.01 -22.94
C GLN A 98 33.56 4.14 -23.58
N LYS A 99 33.02 5.36 -23.64
CA LYS A 99 33.74 6.53 -24.16
C LYS A 99 34.97 6.86 -23.33
N LEU A 100 34.88 6.78 -22.00
CA LEU A 100 36.01 6.99 -21.10
C LEU A 100 37.09 5.93 -21.31
N THR A 101 36.71 4.65 -21.47
CA THR A 101 37.67 3.58 -21.78
C THR A 101 38.38 3.85 -23.11
N LEU A 102 37.64 4.24 -24.15
CA LEU A 102 38.25 4.59 -25.45
C LEU A 102 39.18 5.80 -25.34
N LEU A 103 38.86 6.78 -24.50
CA LEU A 103 39.72 7.95 -24.25
C LEU A 103 41.01 7.55 -23.51
N ASP A 104 40.90 6.71 -22.49
CA ASP A 104 42.04 6.18 -21.74
C ASP A 104 42.97 5.34 -22.64
N GLU A 105 42.39 4.58 -23.58
CA GLU A 105 43.16 3.83 -24.59
C GLU A 105 43.84 4.74 -25.62
N GLN A 106 43.23 5.88 -25.96
CA GLN A 106 43.77 6.86 -26.90
C GLN A 106 44.82 7.80 -26.30
N GLN A 107 45.06 7.77 -24.99
CA GLN A 107 46.08 8.56 -24.31
C GLN A 107 47.23 7.70 -23.73
N PRO A 108 48.02 7.00 -24.57
CA PRO A 108 49.19 6.28 -24.09
C PRO A 108 50.26 7.21 -23.48
N GLN A 109 50.31 8.49 -23.89
CA GLN A 109 51.24 9.47 -23.34
C GLN A 109 50.95 9.84 -21.89
N ASP A 110 49.68 9.83 -21.46
CA ASP A 110 49.31 10.14 -20.07
C ASP A 110 49.76 9.04 -19.11
N LYS A 111 49.93 7.79 -19.56
CA LYS A 111 50.53 6.72 -18.72
C LYS A 111 52.01 6.99 -18.43
N PHE A 112 52.76 7.45 -19.43
CA PHE A 112 54.16 7.85 -19.27
C PHE A 112 54.27 9.09 -18.38
N TYR A 113 53.41 10.09 -18.57
CA TYR A 113 53.34 11.28 -17.70
C TYR A 113 52.91 10.95 -16.26
N HIS A 114 51.94 10.05 -16.07
CA HIS A 114 51.48 9.62 -14.75
C HIS A 114 52.54 8.77 -14.02
N ARG A 115 53.35 8.01 -14.75
CA ARG A 115 54.51 7.29 -14.21
C ARG A 115 55.66 8.24 -13.87
N ALA A 116 55.97 9.18 -14.76
CA ALA A 116 57.02 10.18 -14.60
C ALA A 116 56.74 11.11 -13.40
N SER A 117 55.50 11.56 -13.23
CA SER A 117 55.07 12.35 -12.06
C SER A 117 55.21 11.59 -10.74
N LYS A 118 54.90 10.29 -10.70
CA LYS A 118 55.14 9.44 -9.52
C LYS A 118 56.62 9.25 -9.20
N LEU A 119 57.49 9.18 -10.21
CA LEU A 119 58.95 9.09 -10.03
C LEU A 119 59.54 10.43 -9.57
N ALA A 120 59.09 11.54 -10.16
CA ALA A 120 59.45 12.90 -9.75
C ALA A 120 59.09 13.17 -8.28
N ALA A 121 57.87 12.78 -7.86
CA ALA A 121 57.43 12.91 -6.46
C ALA A 121 58.25 12.07 -5.47
N LYS A 122 58.95 11.02 -5.94
CA LYS A 122 59.87 10.21 -5.13
C LYS A 122 61.31 10.74 -5.15
N GLY A 123 61.57 11.86 -5.84
CA GLY A 123 62.89 12.47 -5.94
C GLY A 123 63.80 11.82 -6.99
N ALA A 124 63.25 11.06 -7.95
CA ALA A 124 64.04 10.51 -9.05
C ALA A 124 64.69 11.62 -9.90
N SER A 125 65.89 11.36 -10.45
CA SER A 125 66.62 12.33 -11.27
C SER A 125 66.01 12.47 -12.67
N ALA A 126 66.35 13.56 -13.38
CA ALA A 126 65.86 13.78 -14.73
C ALA A 126 66.24 12.63 -15.68
N GLU A 127 67.48 12.14 -15.56
CA GLU A 127 68.00 11.03 -16.36
C GLU A 127 67.25 9.71 -16.09
N GLU A 128 66.87 9.46 -14.83
CA GLU A 128 66.14 8.26 -14.43
C GLU A 128 64.70 8.27 -14.95
N ILE A 129 64.03 9.43 -14.90
CA ILE A 129 62.68 9.60 -15.46
C ILE A 129 62.69 9.49 -16.99
N MET A 130 63.70 10.08 -17.65
CA MET A 130 63.88 9.98 -19.10
C MET A 130 64.06 8.53 -19.56
N ALA A 131 64.88 7.76 -18.85
CA ALA A 131 65.16 6.36 -19.20
C ALA A 131 63.94 5.45 -19.01
N GLU A 132 63.13 5.69 -17.98
CA GLU A 132 62.06 4.78 -17.57
C GLU A 132 60.67 5.14 -18.16
N CYS A 133 60.47 6.41 -18.53
CA CYS A 133 59.21 6.92 -19.06
C CYS A 133 59.30 7.37 -20.53
N GLU A 134 60.47 7.22 -21.18
CA GLU A 134 60.72 7.60 -22.59
C GLU A 134 60.32 9.04 -22.95
N LEU A 135 60.35 9.96 -21.98
CA LEU A 135 59.96 11.35 -22.16
C LEU A 135 61.14 12.22 -22.64
N PRO A 136 60.92 13.21 -23.52
CA PRO A 136 61.93 14.16 -23.93
C PRO A 136 62.47 14.97 -22.74
N ARG A 137 63.77 15.29 -22.78
CA ARG A 137 64.45 16.03 -21.71
C ARG A 137 63.75 17.33 -21.30
N ALA A 138 63.28 18.10 -22.28
CA ALA A 138 62.57 19.36 -22.05
C ALA A 138 61.27 19.19 -21.24
N GLU A 139 60.55 18.08 -21.46
CA GLU A 139 59.32 17.77 -20.73
C GLU A 139 59.61 17.32 -19.29
N VAL A 140 60.65 16.51 -19.09
CA VAL A 140 61.07 16.05 -17.77
C VAL A 140 61.60 17.21 -16.91
N GLU A 141 62.39 18.11 -17.51
CA GLU A 141 62.91 19.30 -16.83
C GLU A 141 61.78 20.25 -16.40
N MET A 142 60.77 20.46 -17.26
CA MET A 142 59.56 21.21 -16.92
C MET A 142 58.79 20.56 -15.77
N LEU A 143 58.60 19.23 -15.82
CA LEU A 143 57.87 18.46 -14.82
C LEU A 143 58.56 18.55 -13.44
N LEU A 144 59.88 18.38 -13.39
CA LEU A 144 60.67 18.51 -12.16
C LEU A 144 60.68 19.94 -11.60
N ALA A 145 60.69 20.96 -12.46
CA ALA A 145 60.62 22.36 -12.02
C ALA A 145 59.28 22.66 -11.32
N MET A 146 58.18 22.09 -11.80
CA MET A 146 56.86 22.23 -11.19
C MET A 146 56.79 21.58 -9.80
N TYR A 147 57.35 20.36 -9.63
CA TYR A 147 57.41 19.70 -8.33
C TYR A 147 58.37 20.39 -7.35
N LYS A 148 59.49 20.94 -7.82
CA LYS A 148 60.41 21.75 -7.00
C LYS A 148 59.77 23.06 -6.50
N GLN A 149 58.78 23.60 -7.22
CA GLN A 149 58.04 24.80 -6.80
C GLN A 149 56.85 24.49 -5.89
N GLY A 150 56.27 23.29 -5.97
CA GLY A 150 55.13 22.88 -5.12
C GLY A 150 55.50 22.29 -3.75
N ASP A 151 56.78 21.98 -3.52
CA ASP A 151 57.30 21.37 -2.28
C ASP A 151 58.02 22.41 -1.38
N GLY A 152 57.54 23.65 -1.39
CA GLY A 152 58.01 24.79 -0.58
C GLY A 152 56.91 25.33 0.33
#